data_AF-A0A9C9XAL4-F1
#
_entry.id   AF-A0A9C9XAL4-F1
#
_cell.length_a   1.000
_cell.length_b   1.000
_cell.length_c   1.000
_cell.angle_alpha   90.00
_cell.angle_beta   90.00
_cell.angle_gamma   90.00
#
_symmetry.space_group_name_H-M   'P 1'
#
loop_
_entity.id
_entity.type
_entity.pdbx_description
1 polymer ?
#
loop_
_entity_poly.entity_id
_entity_poly.type
_entity_poly.pdbx_seq_one_letter_code
_entity_poly.pdbx_strand_id
1 'polypeptide(L)'
;GRSIVKRPHNENLFSIGQIFRARGYDTRFTYGGYGYFDNMNYFFEHNGFEITDRTDMEDEEIRFANIWGVSDEDLFDRVLKDVDASYRQGRKFFNFIMTTSNHRPFTYPEGRIDIPSHSGREGGVKYTDYAIGRFIEQARQKPWFNDTVFVIVADHCASSAGEAELQFNKYLIPFLIYSPGHIPPGTVTTLASQIDVAPTLLGLLNFHYQSKFYGRDIFHTRPDQQRAFIGNYQKLGYMKDDRLTILSPRQEVSAYRLDFAASHAEPAPVNDSDLEEAITYYQSAGIAFKNHLNRWDESGDDGGQ
;
A
#
# COMPACT_ATOMS: atom_id res chain seq x y z
N GLY A 1 -4.76 15.48 11.18
CA GLY A 1 -6.06 15.25 10.52
C GLY A 1 -6.51 13.80 10.72
N ARG A 2 -7.76 13.43 10.37
CA ARG A 2 -8.25 12.04 10.44
C ARG A 2 -7.91 11.28 9.15
N SER A 3 -7.63 9.96 9.23
CA SER A 3 -7.43 9.09 8.04
C SER A 3 -8.65 9.14 7.11
N ILE A 4 -8.43 9.09 5.79
CA ILE A 4 -9.48 9.15 4.76
C ILE A 4 -10.49 8.02 4.89
N VAL A 5 -10.05 6.82 5.31
CA VAL A 5 -10.89 5.64 5.54
C VAL A 5 -11.97 5.92 6.60
N LYS A 6 -11.72 6.87 7.51
CA LYS A 6 -12.64 7.27 8.59
C LYS A 6 -13.30 8.64 8.38
N ARG A 7 -13.06 9.30 7.25
CA ARG A 7 -13.70 10.60 6.94
C ARG A 7 -15.10 10.37 6.37
N PRO A 8 -16.05 11.28 6.63
CA PRO A 8 -17.31 11.27 5.90
C PRO A 8 -17.06 11.53 4.41
N HIS A 9 -17.99 11.10 3.58
CA HIS A 9 -17.93 11.26 2.12
C HIS A 9 -16.67 10.62 1.53
N ASN A 10 -16.38 9.37 1.89
CA ASN A 10 -15.21 8.64 1.40
C ASN A 10 -15.56 7.57 0.35
N GLU A 11 -16.81 7.54 -0.09
CA GLU A 11 -17.35 6.72 -1.18
C GLU A 11 -16.99 7.24 -2.57
N ASN A 12 -17.00 6.37 -3.58
CA ASN A 12 -16.82 6.74 -4.99
C ASN A 12 -15.55 7.57 -5.27
N LEU A 13 -14.46 7.33 -4.54
CA LEU A 13 -13.14 7.89 -4.84
C LEU A 13 -12.55 7.21 -6.07
N PHE A 14 -11.76 7.97 -6.82
CA PHE A 14 -10.90 7.42 -7.86
C PHE A 14 -9.85 6.51 -7.20
N SER A 15 -9.99 5.20 -7.42
CA SER A 15 -9.19 4.17 -6.77
C SER A 15 -8.67 3.16 -7.80
N ILE A 16 -7.63 2.42 -7.42
CA ILE A 16 -7.17 1.30 -8.24
C ILE A 16 -8.24 0.21 -8.36
N GLY A 17 -9.05 -0.02 -7.32
CA GLY A 17 -10.17 -0.97 -7.36
C GLY A 17 -11.17 -0.63 -8.46
N GLN A 18 -11.58 0.64 -8.56
CA GLN A 18 -12.50 1.08 -9.62
C GLN A 18 -11.92 0.86 -11.03
N ILE A 19 -10.62 1.14 -11.22
CA ILE A 19 -9.93 0.94 -12.51
C ILE A 19 -9.94 -0.55 -12.92
N PHE A 20 -9.63 -1.46 -11.99
CA PHE A 20 -9.65 -2.90 -12.26
C PHE A 20 -11.08 -3.42 -12.47
N ARG A 21 -12.02 -3.00 -11.63
CA ARG A 21 -13.43 -3.41 -11.72
C ARG A 21 -14.06 -2.99 -13.05
N ALA A 22 -13.79 -1.77 -13.50
CA ALA A 22 -14.25 -1.27 -14.81
C ALA A 22 -13.69 -2.10 -16.00
N ARG A 23 -12.60 -2.83 -15.81
CA ARG A 23 -12.00 -3.75 -16.80
C ARG A 23 -12.45 -5.21 -16.62
N GLY A 24 -13.47 -5.45 -15.81
CA GLY A 24 -14.06 -6.77 -15.60
C GLY A 24 -13.24 -7.71 -14.71
N TYR A 25 -12.33 -7.17 -13.89
CA TYR A 25 -11.63 -7.97 -12.88
C TYR A 25 -12.57 -8.26 -11.69
N ASP A 26 -12.45 -9.46 -11.13
CA ASP A 26 -12.87 -9.77 -9.76
C ASP A 26 -11.92 -9.04 -8.80
N THR A 27 -12.38 -7.92 -8.26
CA THR A 27 -11.62 -7.03 -7.38
C THR A 27 -11.99 -7.27 -5.93
N ARG A 28 -11.06 -7.73 -5.10
CA ARG A 28 -11.34 -8.08 -3.70
C ARG A 28 -10.36 -7.40 -2.75
N PHE A 29 -10.87 -6.91 -1.62
CA PHE A 29 -10.08 -6.55 -0.46
C PHE A 29 -10.22 -7.67 0.57
N THR A 30 -9.09 -8.30 0.93
CA THR A 30 -9.05 -9.45 1.83
C THR A 30 -8.29 -9.11 3.11
N TYR A 31 -8.95 -9.25 4.25
CA TYR A 31 -8.40 -8.89 5.56
C TYR A 31 -8.61 -10.00 6.60
N GLY A 32 -7.58 -10.31 7.39
CA GLY A 32 -7.66 -11.40 8.36
C GLY A 32 -8.48 -11.08 9.61
N GLY A 33 -8.72 -9.80 9.88
CA GLY A 33 -9.52 -9.33 11.02
C GLY A 33 -10.97 -9.02 10.64
N TYR A 34 -11.68 -8.38 11.55
CA TYR A 34 -13.02 -7.83 11.28
C TYR A 34 -12.88 -6.47 10.62
N GLY A 35 -13.27 -6.33 9.35
CA GLY A 35 -13.01 -5.10 8.58
C GLY A 35 -13.97 -3.94 8.89
N TYR A 36 -14.92 -4.12 9.81
CA TYR A 36 -15.56 -2.98 10.51
C TYR A 36 -14.51 -2.13 11.26
N PHE A 37 -13.41 -2.75 11.70
CA PHE A 37 -12.25 -2.02 12.22
C PHE A 37 -11.83 -0.94 11.22
N ASP A 38 -11.58 0.26 11.73
CA ASP A 38 -11.17 1.42 10.95
C ASP A 38 -12.12 1.88 9.82
N ASN A 39 -13.34 1.34 9.72
CA ASN A 39 -14.28 1.58 8.61
C ASN A 39 -13.78 1.03 7.25
N MET A 40 -12.95 -0.02 7.27
CA MET A 40 -12.32 -0.56 6.06
C MET A 40 -13.33 -1.21 5.13
N ASN A 41 -14.27 -2.02 5.62
CA ASN A 41 -15.27 -2.69 4.78
C ASN A 41 -16.07 -1.67 3.97
N TYR A 42 -16.65 -0.68 4.66
CA TYR A 42 -17.38 0.40 3.99
C TYR A 42 -16.51 1.13 2.97
N PHE A 43 -15.29 1.50 3.35
CA PHE A 43 -14.38 2.23 2.46
C PHE A 43 -14.06 1.41 1.21
N PHE A 44 -13.57 0.19 1.32
CA PHE A 44 -13.16 -0.59 0.14
C PHE A 44 -14.37 -0.99 -0.72
N GLU A 45 -15.50 -1.36 -0.10
CA GLU A 45 -16.74 -1.71 -0.82
C GLU A 45 -17.23 -0.56 -1.72
N HIS A 46 -17.24 0.66 -1.18
CA HIS A 46 -17.69 1.84 -1.91
C HIS A 46 -16.61 2.43 -2.84
N ASN A 47 -15.45 1.79 -2.94
CA ASN A 47 -14.32 2.22 -3.77
C ASN A 47 -13.80 1.10 -4.68
N GLY A 48 -14.70 0.22 -5.14
CA GLY A 48 -14.43 -0.71 -6.24
C GLY A 48 -13.87 -2.06 -5.81
N PHE A 49 -14.20 -2.54 -4.61
CA PHE A 49 -13.81 -3.87 -4.13
C PHE A 49 -15.01 -4.64 -3.61
N GLU A 50 -15.03 -5.95 -3.81
CA GLU A 50 -15.75 -6.88 -2.96
C GLU A 50 -14.95 -7.11 -1.67
N ILE A 51 -15.62 -7.44 -0.57
CA ILE A 51 -14.98 -7.63 0.73
C ILE A 51 -14.88 -9.11 1.06
N THR A 52 -13.74 -9.50 1.63
CA THR A 52 -13.57 -10.76 2.33
C THR A 52 -12.85 -10.50 3.63
N ASP A 53 -13.52 -10.72 4.74
CA ASP A 53 -12.93 -10.56 6.06
C ASP A 53 -13.09 -11.81 6.92
N ARG A 54 -12.74 -11.72 8.22
CA ARG A 54 -12.86 -12.83 9.16
C ARG A 54 -14.25 -13.49 9.16
N THR A 55 -15.33 -12.74 8.90
CA THR A 55 -16.70 -13.26 8.95
C THR A 55 -17.05 -14.18 7.79
N ASP A 56 -16.29 -14.10 6.69
CA ASP A 56 -16.48 -14.95 5.53
C ASP A 56 -15.72 -16.28 5.62
N MET A 57 -14.86 -16.47 6.64
CA MET A 57 -14.01 -17.64 6.81
C MET A 57 -14.65 -18.68 7.74
N GLU A 58 -14.76 -19.91 7.24
CA GLU A 58 -15.29 -21.05 8.01
C GLU A 58 -14.32 -21.46 9.14
N ASP A 59 -14.83 -22.12 10.18
CA ASP A 59 -14.01 -22.51 11.33
C ASP A 59 -12.85 -23.46 10.96
N GLU A 60 -13.06 -24.34 9.98
CA GLU A 60 -12.01 -25.24 9.49
C GLU A 60 -10.91 -24.54 8.70
N GLU A 61 -11.17 -23.31 8.22
CA GLU A 61 -10.18 -22.49 7.52
C GLU A 61 -9.21 -21.80 8.49
N ILE A 62 -9.39 -21.97 9.80
CA ILE A 62 -8.75 -21.12 10.81
C ILE A 62 -8.00 -21.97 11.82
N ARG A 63 -6.69 -22.05 11.62
CA ARG A 63 -5.79 -22.77 12.51
C ARG A 63 -5.34 -21.89 13.68
N PHE A 64 -5.29 -20.57 13.48
CA PHE A 64 -4.88 -19.62 14.51
C PHE A 64 -5.53 -18.26 14.31
N ALA A 65 -5.98 -17.65 15.42
CA ALA A 65 -6.44 -16.27 15.44
C ALA A 65 -6.08 -15.61 16.76
N ASN A 66 -5.93 -14.28 16.72
CA ASN A 66 -5.77 -13.43 17.90
C ASN A 66 -6.70 -12.20 17.80
N ILE A 67 -6.48 -11.20 18.65
CA ILE A 67 -7.28 -9.97 18.68
C ILE A 67 -7.25 -9.16 17.36
N TRP A 68 -6.26 -9.35 16.50
CA TRP A 68 -6.13 -8.66 15.21
C TRP A 68 -6.82 -9.40 14.08
N GLY A 69 -6.95 -10.71 14.18
CA GLY A 69 -7.52 -11.55 13.14
C GLY A 69 -6.91 -12.95 13.08
N VAL A 70 -7.17 -13.65 11.98
CA VAL A 70 -6.50 -14.92 11.66
C VAL A 70 -5.01 -14.71 11.38
N SER A 71 -4.23 -15.78 11.40
CA SER A 71 -2.83 -15.74 11.00
C SER A 71 -2.63 -15.39 9.52
N ASP A 72 -1.48 -14.83 9.15
CA ASP A 72 -1.16 -14.51 7.76
C ASP A 72 -1.20 -15.77 6.88
N GLU A 73 -0.89 -16.95 7.43
CA GLU A 73 -1.07 -18.23 6.75
C GLU A 73 -2.55 -18.52 6.41
N ASP A 74 -3.47 -18.35 7.37
CA ASP A 74 -4.91 -18.57 7.14
C ASP A 74 -5.45 -17.55 6.13
N LEU A 75 -5.00 -16.30 6.24
CA LEU A 75 -5.34 -15.23 5.31
C LEU A 75 -4.92 -15.58 3.87
N PHE A 76 -3.68 -16.00 3.66
CA PHE A 76 -3.18 -16.36 2.33
C PHE A 76 -3.84 -17.63 1.77
N ASP A 77 -4.13 -18.63 2.61
CA ASP A 77 -4.87 -19.83 2.18
C ASP A 77 -6.27 -19.44 1.67
N ARG A 78 -6.95 -18.49 2.33
CA ARG A 78 -8.22 -17.94 1.85
C ARG A 78 -8.07 -17.19 0.52
N VAL A 79 -7.05 -16.35 0.38
CA VAL A 79 -6.79 -15.66 -0.90
C VAL A 79 -6.61 -16.67 -2.04
N LEU A 80 -5.85 -17.75 -1.83
CA LEU A 80 -5.69 -18.80 -2.84
C LEU A 80 -7.02 -19.43 -3.26
N LYS A 81 -7.92 -19.69 -2.29
CA LYS A 81 -9.27 -20.22 -2.56
C LYS A 81 -10.09 -19.26 -3.43
N ASP A 82 -10.06 -17.97 -3.12
CA ASP A 82 -10.81 -16.93 -3.84
C ASP A 82 -10.25 -16.71 -5.26
N VAL A 83 -8.93 -16.69 -5.42
CA VAL A 83 -8.26 -16.61 -6.72
C VAL A 83 -8.56 -17.85 -7.57
N ASP A 84 -8.49 -19.05 -7.00
CA ASP A 84 -8.85 -20.30 -7.68
C ASP A 84 -10.32 -20.32 -8.14
N ALA A 85 -11.23 -19.75 -7.33
CA ALA A 85 -12.63 -19.61 -7.72
C ALA A 85 -12.78 -18.64 -8.91
N SER A 86 -12.12 -17.48 -8.86
CA SER A 86 -12.12 -16.48 -9.94
C SER A 86 -11.60 -17.08 -11.25
N TYR A 87 -10.46 -17.77 -11.19
CA TYR A 87 -9.83 -18.39 -12.34
C TYR A 87 -10.68 -19.50 -12.96
N ARG A 88 -11.31 -20.36 -12.15
CA ARG A 88 -12.23 -21.41 -12.64
C ARG A 88 -13.44 -20.85 -13.37
N GLN A 89 -13.87 -19.64 -13.03
CA GLN A 89 -14.95 -18.93 -13.71
C GLN A 89 -14.47 -18.15 -14.95
N GLY A 90 -13.17 -18.21 -15.28
CA GLY A 90 -12.58 -17.46 -16.39
C GLY A 90 -12.48 -15.95 -16.13
N ARG A 91 -12.55 -15.50 -14.86
CA ARG A 91 -12.44 -14.08 -14.49
C ARG A 91 -10.98 -13.74 -14.17
N LYS A 92 -10.53 -12.57 -14.67
CA LYS A 92 -9.30 -11.94 -14.17
C LYS A 92 -9.53 -11.49 -12.74
N PHE A 93 -8.47 -11.40 -11.93
CA PHE A 93 -8.60 -11.06 -10.51
C PHE A 93 -7.59 -9.99 -10.08
N PHE A 94 -7.98 -9.19 -9.09
CA PHE A 94 -7.13 -8.24 -8.40
C PHE A 94 -7.46 -8.32 -6.90
N ASN A 95 -6.52 -8.84 -6.10
CA ASN A 95 -6.70 -9.02 -4.66
C ASN A 95 -5.77 -8.07 -3.90
N PHE A 96 -6.36 -7.11 -3.17
CA PHE A 96 -5.66 -6.31 -2.18
C PHE A 96 -5.71 -7.06 -0.86
N ILE A 97 -4.56 -7.52 -0.37
CA ILE A 97 -4.45 -8.32 0.85
C ILE A 97 -3.78 -7.49 1.94
N MET A 98 -4.36 -7.47 3.14
CA MET A 98 -3.76 -6.78 4.30
C MET A 98 -3.45 -7.77 5.43
N THR A 99 -2.17 -8.00 5.69
CA THR A 99 -1.65 -8.90 6.74
C THR A 99 -1.93 -8.38 8.15
N THR A 100 -1.97 -9.29 9.14
CA THR A 100 -2.37 -9.00 10.53
C THR A 100 -1.33 -9.42 11.56
N SER A 101 -0.46 -10.39 11.25
CA SER A 101 0.32 -11.11 12.27
C SER A 101 1.46 -10.29 12.88
N ASN A 102 2.02 -9.33 12.15
CA ASN A 102 3.07 -8.42 12.63
C ASN A 102 2.51 -7.27 13.50
N HIS A 103 1.68 -7.59 14.48
CA HIS A 103 1.13 -6.62 15.43
C HIS A 103 1.27 -7.10 16.87
N ARG A 104 1.56 -6.19 17.81
CA ARG A 104 1.62 -6.48 19.25
C ARG A 104 0.37 -7.24 19.72
N PRO A 105 0.47 -8.35 20.45
CA PRO A 105 1.68 -8.84 21.14
C PRO A 105 2.59 -9.77 20.32
N PHE A 106 2.48 -9.77 18.99
CA PHE A 106 3.28 -10.57 18.04
C PHE A 106 3.09 -12.07 18.23
N THR A 107 1.83 -12.51 18.18
CA THR A 107 1.47 -13.92 18.31
C THR A 107 1.11 -14.52 16.95
N TYR A 108 1.63 -15.71 16.71
CA TYR A 108 1.49 -16.52 15.50
C TYR A 108 1.62 -18.03 15.85
N PRO A 109 1.24 -18.96 14.94
CA PRO A 109 1.43 -20.40 15.12
C PRO A 109 2.87 -20.79 15.43
N GLU A 110 3.05 -21.64 16.45
CA GLU A 110 4.35 -22.17 16.84
C GLU A 110 4.91 -23.17 15.79
N GLY A 111 6.23 -23.34 15.80
CA GLY A 111 6.92 -24.34 14.97
C GLY A 111 7.00 -24.01 13.47
N ARG A 112 6.67 -22.78 13.09
CA ARG A 112 6.78 -22.27 11.71
C ARG A 112 8.14 -21.65 11.41
N ILE A 113 8.70 -20.99 12.42
CA ILE A 113 10.00 -20.34 12.38
C ILE A 113 10.78 -20.70 13.67
N ASP A 114 12.05 -20.33 13.71
CA ASP A 114 12.99 -20.52 14.82
C ASP A 114 12.89 -19.46 15.94
N ILE A 115 11.91 -18.55 15.85
CA ILE A 115 11.62 -17.54 16.87
C ILE A 115 10.29 -17.91 17.54
N PRO A 116 10.24 -18.07 18.87
CA PRO A 116 8.99 -18.38 19.58
C PRO A 116 7.94 -17.29 19.42
N SER A 117 6.66 -17.68 19.41
CA SER A 117 5.53 -16.74 19.41
C SER A 117 5.60 -15.79 20.62
N HIS A 118 5.04 -14.58 20.48
CA HIS A 118 5.01 -13.55 21.54
C HIS A 118 6.39 -12.97 21.94
N SER A 119 7.49 -13.34 21.29
CA SER A 119 8.85 -12.91 21.66
C SER A 119 9.22 -11.49 21.19
N GLY A 120 8.43 -10.89 20.30
CA GLY A 120 8.64 -9.52 19.82
C GLY A 120 8.47 -9.36 18.32
N ARG A 121 8.79 -8.15 17.83
CA ARG A 121 8.56 -7.74 16.44
C ARG A 121 9.38 -8.56 15.45
N GLU A 122 10.61 -8.94 15.79
CA GLU A 122 11.46 -9.76 14.90
C GLU A 122 10.78 -11.09 14.56
N GLY A 123 10.13 -11.72 15.54
CA GLY A 123 9.31 -12.91 15.34
C GLY A 123 8.11 -12.64 14.43
N GLY A 124 7.35 -11.56 14.69
CA GLY A 124 6.23 -11.17 13.84
C GLY A 124 6.63 -10.91 12.38
N VAL A 125 7.75 -10.21 12.16
CA VAL A 125 8.30 -9.97 10.82
C VAL A 125 8.74 -11.26 10.14
N LYS A 126 9.53 -12.11 10.83
CA LYS A 126 10.01 -13.38 10.28
C LYS A 126 8.86 -14.35 9.99
N TYR A 127 7.80 -14.33 10.79
CA TYR A 127 6.61 -15.12 10.55
C TYR A 127 5.84 -14.66 9.31
N THR A 128 5.62 -13.34 9.14
CA THR A 128 4.99 -12.79 7.94
C THR A 128 5.83 -13.10 6.69
N ASP A 129 7.16 -13.01 6.76
CA ASP A 129 8.07 -13.43 5.67
C ASP A 129 7.88 -14.90 5.30
N TYR A 130 7.87 -15.80 6.29
CA TYR A 130 7.55 -17.22 6.10
C TYR A 130 6.19 -17.42 5.42
N ALA A 131 5.15 -16.72 5.87
CA ALA A 131 3.80 -16.85 5.34
C ALA A 131 3.71 -16.37 3.88
N ILE A 132 4.37 -15.26 3.53
CA ILE A 132 4.49 -14.78 2.14
C ILE A 132 5.23 -15.81 1.28
N GLY A 133 6.35 -16.37 1.77
CA GLY A 133 7.10 -17.40 1.08
C GLY A 133 6.24 -18.64 0.79
N ARG A 134 5.52 -19.13 1.80
CA ARG A 134 4.56 -20.25 1.65
C ARG A 134 3.48 -19.94 0.63
N PHE A 135 2.89 -18.76 0.67
CA PHE A 135 1.86 -18.32 -0.28
C PHE A 135 2.38 -18.35 -1.72
N ILE A 136 3.58 -17.80 -1.97
CA ILE A 136 4.18 -17.83 -3.30
C ILE A 136 4.50 -19.27 -3.75
N GLU A 137 5.01 -20.13 -2.88
CA GLU A 137 5.27 -21.55 -3.23
C GLU A 137 3.99 -22.32 -3.55
N GLN A 138 2.90 -22.09 -2.82
CA GLN A 138 1.60 -22.67 -3.15
C GLN A 138 1.05 -22.10 -4.46
N ALA A 139 1.19 -20.78 -4.67
CA ALA A 139 0.77 -20.11 -5.89
C ALA A 139 1.51 -20.65 -7.11
N ARG A 140 2.83 -20.93 -7.03
CA ARG A 140 3.62 -21.53 -8.13
C ARG A 140 3.03 -22.81 -8.71
N GLN A 141 2.25 -23.55 -7.91
CA GLN A 141 1.63 -24.80 -8.34
C GLN A 141 0.30 -24.57 -9.10
N LYS A 142 -0.17 -23.33 -9.17
CA LYS A 142 -1.47 -22.96 -9.74
C LYS A 142 -1.33 -22.56 -11.21
N PRO A 143 -2.35 -22.85 -12.05
CA PRO A 143 -2.29 -22.57 -13.48
C PRO A 143 -2.24 -21.07 -13.82
N TRP A 144 -2.71 -20.20 -12.92
CA TRP A 144 -2.72 -18.75 -13.10
C TRP A 144 -1.41 -18.06 -12.71
N PHE A 145 -0.47 -18.76 -12.06
CA PHE A 145 0.75 -18.15 -11.50
C PHE A 145 1.59 -17.39 -12.53
N ASN A 146 1.78 -17.99 -13.70
CA ASN A 146 2.65 -17.43 -14.72
C ASN A 146 2.14 -16.09 -15.27
N ASP A 147 0.82 -15.85 -15.23
CA ASP A 147 0.15 -14.63 -15.69
C ASP A 147 -0.31 -13.75 -14.51
N THR A 148 0.44 -13.78 -13.40
CA THR A 148 0.13 -13.01 -12.19
C THR A 148 1.29 -12.09 -11.82
N VAL A 149 0.95 -10.86 -11.42
CA VAL A 149 1.90 -9.91 -10.82
C VAL A 149 1.63 -9.83 -9.33
N PHE A 150 2.62 -10.22 -8.52
CA PHE A 150 2.59 -10.05 -7.07
C PHE A 150 3.25 -8.74 -6.71
N VAL A 151 2.59 -7.93 -5.89
CA VAL A 151 3.13 -6.67 -5.37
C VAL A 151 3.17 -6.75 -3.85
N ILE A 152 4.37 -6.75 -3.28
CA ILE A 152 4.60 -6.83 -1.84
C ILE A 152 5.15 -5.48 -1.40
N VAL A 153 4.40 -4.78 -0.56
CA VAL A 153 4.75 -3.45 -0.04
C VAL A 153 4.33 -3.34 1.42
N ALA A 154 5.18 -2.76 2.27
CA ALA A 154 4.77 -2.47 3.65
C ALA A 154 3.88 -1.21 3.70
N ASP A 155 2.95 -1.17 4.65
CA ASP A 155 2.00 -0.08 4.85
C ASP A 155 2.60 1.13 5.58
N HIS A 156 3.52 0.92 6.51
CA HIS A 156 4.28 1.99 7.15
C HIS A 156 5.52 1.48 7.90
N CYS A 157 6.28 2.41 8.48
CA CYS A 157 7.44 2.13 9.33
C CYS A 157 7.05 1.58 10.71
N ALA A 158 8.00 0.94 11.41
CA ALA A 158 7.74 0.29 12.70
C ALA A 158 7.30 1.24 13.84
N SER A 159 7.69 2.51 13.77
CA SER A 159 7.38 3.51 14.79
C SER A 159 7.26 4.91 14.18
N SER A 160 6.05 5.45 14.22
CA SER A 160 5.75 6.85 13.86
C SER A 160 5.10 7.63 15.01
N ALA A 161 4.61 6.94 16.05
CA ALA A 161 3.94 7.55 17.19
C ALA A 161 4.94 8.11 18.22
N GLY A 162 4.82 9.41 18.53
CA GLY A 162 5.59 10.08 19.58
C GLY A 162 6.92 10.71 19.14
N GLU A 163 7.38 10.43 17.93
CA GLU A 163 8.56 11.10 17.34
C GLU A 163 8.15 12.50 16.84
N ALA A 164 8.71 13.54 17.47
CA ALA A 164 8.43 14.92 17.11
C ALA A 164 8.99 15.28 15.72
N GLU A 165 10.02 14.57 15.24
CA GLU A 165 10.71 14.83 13.98
C GLU A 165 10.56 13.70 12.96
N LEU A 166 10.60 14.08 11.68
CA LEU A 166 10.52 13.12 10.57
C LEU A 166 11.91 12.54 10.27
N GLN A 167 12.21 11.38 10.85
CA GLN A 167 13.44 10.64 10.57
C GLN A 167 13.32 9.88 9.24
N PHE A 168 13.77 10.48 8.13
CA PHE A 168 13.53 9.97 6.76
C PHE A 168 13.93 8.50 6.55
N ASN A 169 15.04 8.07 7.16
CA ASN A 169 15.55 6.70 7.07
C ASN A 169 14.58 5.65 7.65
N LYS A 170 13.78 6.02 8.66
CA LYS A 170 12.74 5.14 9.22
C LYS A 170 11.56 4.93 8.27
N TYR A 171 11.32 5.85 7.32
CA TYR A 171 10.21 5.75 6.36
C TYR A 171 10.52 4.89 5.14
N LEU A 172 11.75 4.35 5.03
CA LEU A 172 12.09 3.38 4.00
C LEU A 172 11.36 2.05 4.28
N ILE A 173 10.61 1.61 3.29
CA ILE A 173 9.79 0.39 3.35
C ILE A 173 10.12 -0.52 2.17
N PRO A 174 9.99 -1.85 2.32
CA PRO A 174 10.17 -2.77 1.21
C PRO A 174 9.08 -2.55 0.15
N PHE A 175 9.48 -2.60 -1.12
CA PHE A 175 8.61 -2.66 -2.28
C PHE A 175 9.19 -3.65 -3.29
N LEU A 176 8.47 -4.74 -3.52
CA LEU A 176 8.86 -5.82 -4.42
C LEU A 176 7.73 -6.07 -5.41
N ILE A 177 8.05 -6.06 -6.70
CA ILE A 177 7.18 -6.53 -7.77
C ILE A 177 7.74 -7.86 -8.27
N TYR A 178 6.93 -8.90 -8.22
CA TYR A 178 7.33 -10.26 -8.55
C TYR A 178 6.40 -10.86 -9.60
N SER A 179 6.94 -11.12 -10.79
CA SER A 179 6.26 -11.83 -11.87
C SER A 179 7.31 -12.48 -12.78
N PRO A 180 7.84 -13.65 -12.43
CA PRO A 180 9.06 -14.21 -13.03
C PRO A 180 8.92 -14.54 -14.53
N GLY A 181 7.69 -14.70 -15.04
CA GLY A 181 7.42 -14.89 -16.47
C GLY A 181 7.39 -13.60 -17.30
N HIS A 182 7.26 -12.43 -16.64
CA HIS A 182 7.00 -11.16 -17.30
C HIS A 182 8.01 -10.06 -16.96
N ILE A 183 8.65 -10.12 -15.80
CA ILE A 183 9.51 -9.07 -15.28
C ILE A 183 10.91 -9.66 -15.00
N PRO A 184 11.98 -9.18 -15.66
CA PRO A 184 13.33 -9.63 -15.37
C PRO A 184 13.77 -9.16 -13.97
N PRO A 185 14.63 -9.92 -13.27
CA PRO A 185 15.19 -9.48 -12.00
C PRO A 185 15.97 -8.17 -12.15
N GLY A 186 15.78 -7.24 -11.22
CA GLY A 186 16.49 -5.97 -11.23
C GLY A 186 16.20 -5.13 -9.98
N THR A 187 16.96 -4.05 -9.82
CA THR A 187 16.80 -3.08 -8.74
C THR A 187 16.45 -1.72 -9.34
N VAL A 188 15.41 -1.09 -8.82
CA VAL A 188 15.02 0.29 -9.16
C VAL A 188 15.39 1.20 -8.00
N THR A 189 16.22 2.20 -8.25
CA THR A 189 16.71 3.15 -7.24
C THR A 189 16.00 4.50 -7.30
N THR A 190 14.92 4.62 -8.07
CA THR A 190 14.09 5.81 -8.18
C THR A 190 13.52 6.18 -6.81
N LEU A 191 13.77 7.42 -6.33
CA LEU A 191 13.11 7.93 -5.13
C LEU A 191 11.60 8.07 -5.38
N ALA A 192 10.80 7.36 -4.59
CA ALA A 192 9.37 7.20 -4.76
C ALA A 192 8.66 7.06 -3.40
N SER A 193 7.33 6.97 -3.44
CA SER A 193 6.45 6.77 -2.29
C SER A 193 5.33 5.79 -2.61
N GLN A 194 4.57 5.35 -1.59
CA GLN A 194 3.46 4.41 -1.79
C GLN A 194 2.41 4.90 -2.80
N ILE A 195 2.24 6.22 -2.95
CA ILE A 195 1.32 6.79 -3.93
C ILE A 195 1.70 6.45 -5.39
N ASP A 196 2.96 6.05 -5.63
CA ASP A 196 3.49 5.66 -6.93
C ASP A 196 3.25 4.18 -7.27
N VAL A 197 2.83 3.35 -6.30
CA VAL A 197 2.60 1.92 -6.50
C VAL A 197 1.49 1.67 -7.52
N ALA A 198 0.35 2.35 -7.37
CA ALA A 198 -0.79 2.18 -8.27
C ALA A 198 -0.45 2.53 -9.74
N PRO A 199 0.04 3.75 -10.07
CA PRO A 199 0.40 4.07 -11.45
C PRO A 199 1.54 3.20 -12.00
N THR A 200 2.49 2.76 -11.16
CA THR A 200 3.53 1.80 -11.58
C THR A 200 2.93 0.46 -12.00
N LEU A 201 2.04 -0.12 -11.17
CA LEU A 201 1.37 -1.38 -11.50
C LEU A 201 0.51 -1.25 -12.76
N LEU A 202 -0.25 -0.16 -12.88
CA LEU A 202 -1.10 0.09 -14.05
C LEU A 202 -0.26 0.29 -15.33
N GLY A 203 0.89 0.96 -15.24
CA GLY A 203 1.86 1.09 -16.33
C GLY A 203 2.44 -0.26 -16.75
N LEU A 204 2.84 -1.10 -15.79
CA LEU A 204 3.31 -2.47 -16.06
C LEU A 204 2.27 -3.34 -16.77
N LEU A 205 0.99 -3.18 -16.42
CA LEU A 205 -0.12 -3.89 -17.06
C LEU A 205 -0.57 -3.24 -18.38
N ASN A 206 0.06 -2.15 -18.79
CA ASN A 206 -0.28 -1.37 -19.98
C ASN A 206 -1.75 -0.91 -20.00
N PHE A 207 -2.27 -0.44 -18.86
CA PHE A 207 -3.63 0.08 -18.76
C PHE A 207 -3.67 1.53 -19.26
N HIS A 208 -4.61 1.84 -20.16
CA HIS A 208 -4.96 3.22 -20.53
C HIS A 208 -6.06 3.74 -19.61
N TYR A 209 -5.85 4.85 -18.91
CA TYR A 209 -6.84 5.44 -18.01
C TYR A 209 -6.59 6.95 -17.82
N GLN A 210 -7.64 7.72 -17.55
CA GLN A 210 -7.49 9.10 -17.11
C GLN A 210 -7.14 9.13 -15.61
N SER A 211 -5.90 9.50 -15.28
CA SER A 211 -5.42 9.48 -13.90
C SER A 211 -5.95 10.65 -13.07
N LYS A 212 -6.39 10.37 -11.84
CA LYS A 212 -6.49 11.34 -10.73
C LYS A 212 -5.48 11.06 -9.61
N PHE A 213 -4.51 10.15 -9.86
CA PHE A 213 -3.44 9.87 -8.91
C PHE A 213 -2.40 10.98 -8.89
N TYR A 214 -1.81 11.22 -7.72
CA TYR A 214 -0.67 12.13 -7.53
C TYR A 214 0.68 11.45 -7.76
N GLY A 215 0.71 10.11 -7.70
CA GLY A 215 1.90 9.32 -7.96
C GLY A 215 2.22 9.18 -9.44
N ARG A 216 3.36 8.55 -9.73
CA ARG A 216 3.89 8.30 -11.07
C ARG A 216 4.37 6.87 -11.22
N ASP A 217 4.43 6.42 -12.46
CA ASP A 217 5.12 5.17 -12.79
C ASP A 217 6.63 5.34 -12.58
N ILE A 218 7.19 4.57 -11.65
CA ILE A 218 8.60 4.67 -11.27
C ILE A 218 9.56 4.21 -12.37
N PHE A 219 9.11 3.38 -13.32
CA PHE A 219 9.95 2.92 -14.45
C PHE A 219 10.17 4.01 -15.49
N HIS A 220 9.27 4.99 -15.54
CA HIS A 220 9.31 6.12 -16.49
C HIS A 220 9.56 7.47 -15.80
N THR A 221 9.85 7.47 -14.49
CA THR A 221 10.12 8.70 -13.74
C THR A 221 11.55 9.17 -14.00
N ARG A 222 11.68 10.40 -14.52
CA ARG A 222 13.00 11.01 -14.77
C ARG A 222 13.69 11.46 -13.48
N PRO A 223 15.03 11.61 -13.47
CA PRO A 223 15.77 12.08 -12.29
C PRO A 223 15.25 13.40 -11.69
N ASP A 224 14.94 14.40 -12.52
CA ASP A 224 14.40 15.72 -12.10
C ASP A 224 12.99 15.66 -11.48
N GLN A 225 12.35 14.50 -11.60
CA GLN A 225 11.00 14.24 -11.16
C GLN A 225 10.94 13.38 -9.91
N GLN A 226 12.03 12.77 -9.46
CA GLN A 226 12.01 11.86 -8.31
C GLN A 226 11.71 12.62 -7.02
N ARG A 227 10.87 12.03 -6.18
CA ARG A 227 10.41 12.65 -4.93
C ARG A 227 9.74 11.63 -4.03
N ALA A 228 9.72 11.94 -2.73
CA ALA A 228 9.00 11.14 -1.77
C ALA A 228 8.22 12.00 -0.78
N PHE A 229 7.17 11.43 -0.21
CA PHE A 229 6.31 12.04 0.79
C PHE A 229 6.39 11.21 2.06
N ILE A 230 6.82 11.84 3.14
CA ILE A 230 6.88 11.24 4.47
C ILE A 230 6.03 12.08 5.42
N GLY A 231 5.47 11.48 6.47
CA GLY A 231 4.63 12.26 7.35
C GLY A 231 4.15 11.51 8.57
N ASN A 232 3.84 12.27 9.60
CA ASN A 232 3.21 11.79 10.82
C ASN A 232 1.93 12.60 11.09
N TYR A 233 1.37 12.50 12.30
CA TYR A 233 0.11 13.17 12.65
C TYR A 233 0.16 14.70 12.57
N GLN A 234 1.35 15.31 12.63
CA GLN A 234 1.56 16.75 12.74
C GLN A 234 2.36 17.34 11.57
N LYS A 235 3.34 16.60 11.04
CA LYS A 235 4.32 17.06 10.08
C LYS A 235 4.17 16.36 8.74
N LEU A 236 4.32 17.13 7.67
CA LEU A 236 4.21 16.69 6.28
C LEU A 236 5.52 17.02 5.56
N GLY A 237 6.24 15.99 5.13
CA GLY A 237 7.57 16.08 4.54
C GLY A 237 7.56 15.81 3.04
N TYR A 238 8.13 16.73 2.27
CA TYR A 238 8.41 16.59 0.84
C TYR A 238 9.91 16.41 0.65
N MET A 239 10.31 15.27 0.09
CA MET A 239 11.70 14.94 -0.22
C MET A 239 11.93 15.05 -1.73
N LYS A 240 12.98 15.74 -2.13
CA LYS A 240 13.43 15.85 -3.52
C LYS A 240 14.95 15.99 -3.55
N ASP A 241 15.59 15.23 -4.43
CA ASP A 241 17.04 15.04 -4.41
C ASP A 241 17.48 14.60 -2.99
N ASP A 242 18.35 15.37 -2.37
CA ASP A 242 18.83 15.27 -1.00
C ASP A 242 18.35 16.44 -0.13
N ARG A 243 17.15 16.95 -0.41
CA ARG A 243 16.48 17.98 0.40
C ARG A 243 15.17 17.45 0.96
N LEU A 244 14.86 17.83 2.19
CA LEU A 244 13.59 17.56 2.86
C LEU A 244 12.98 18.87 3.35
N THR A 245 11.79 19.20 2.86
CA THR A 245 10.98 20.34 3.32
C THR A 245 9.83 19.82 4.18
N ILE A 246 9.68 20.34 5.39
CA ILE A 246 8.66 19.91 6.35
C ILE A 246 7.68 21.05 6.62
N LEU A 247 6.40 20.79 6.37
CA LEU A 247 5.30 21.65 6.77
C LEU A 247 4.78 21.20 8.14
N SER A 248 4.70 22.15 9.07
CA SER A 248 4.23 21.94 10.45
C SER A 248 2.99 22.79 10.76
N PRO A 249 2.26 22.51 11.86
CA PRO A 249 1.16 23.37 12.30
C PRO A 249 1.62 24.82 12.48
N ARG A 250 0.66 25.77 12.43
CA ARG A 250 0.94 27.22 12.54
C ARG A 250 1.80 27.79 11.39
N GLN A 251 1.80 27.12 10.23
CA GLN A 251 2.55 27.54 9.04
C GLN A 251 4.07 27.57 9.27
N GLU A 252 4.55 26.82 10.25
CA GLU A 252 5.98 26.63 10.47
C GLU A 252 6.56 25.73 9.37
N VAL A 253 7.73 26.13 8.84
CA VAL A 253 8.45 25.41 7.80
C VAL A 253 9.88 25.17 8.29
N SER A 254 10.34 23.92 8.17
CA SER A 254 11.75 23.57 8.34
C SER A 254 12.27 22.85 7.11
N ALA A 255 13.57 22.97 6.85
CA ALA A 255 14.23 22.32 5.73
C ALA A 255 15.54 21.68 6.18
N TYR A 256 15.89 20.57 5.53
CA TYR A 256 17.08 19.79 5.85
C TYR A 256 17.79 19.33 4.59
N ARG A 257 19.13 19.23 4.68
CA ARG A 257 19.98 18.50 3.73
C ARG A 257 20.10 17.06 4.22
N LEU A 258 19.93 16.10 3.32
CA LEU A 258 19.94 14.68 3.63
C LEU A 258 21.26 14.03 3.19
N ASP A 259 21.85 13.24 4.07
CA ASP A 259 22.87 12.26 3.73
C ASP A 259 22.27 10.87 3.89
N PHE A 260 21.88 10.26 2.75
CA PHE A 260 21.31 8.92 2.72
C PHE A 260 22.30 7.85 3.21
N ALA A 261 23.59 8.00 2.93
CA ALA A 261 24.60 7.02 3.31
C ALA A 261 24.88 7.05 4.81
N ALA A 262 24.96 8.26 5.38
CA ALA A 262 25.16 8.44 6.82
C ALA A 262 23.85 8.33 7.64
N SER A 263 22.68 8.23 6.98
CA SER A 263 21.37 8.33 7.63
C SER A 263 21.24 9.59 8.49
N HIS A 264 21.76 10.71 7.99
CA HIS A 264 21.85 11.97 8.71
C HIS A 264 21.06 13.07 8.00
N ALA A 265 20.50 13.99 8.78
CA ALA A 265 19.83 15.17 8.28
C ALA A 265 20.33 16.39 9.05
N GLU A 266 20.78 17.40 8.34
CA GLU A 266 21.24 18.67 8.92
C GLU A 266 20.31 19.82 8.51
N PRO A 267 20.04 20.80 9.39
CA PRO A 267 19.22 21.95 9.04
C PRO A 267 19.78 22.70 7.83
N ALA A 268 18.89 23.11 6.92
CA ALA A 268 19.23 23.85 5.72
C ALA A 268 18.28 25.04 5.51
N PRO A 269 18.66 26.07 4.73
CA PRO A 269 17.73 27.10 4.30
C PRO A 269 16.56 26.51 3.51
N VAL A 270 15.38 27.11 3.65
CA VAL A 270 14.20 26.73 2.87
C VAL A 270 14.44 27.07 1.39
N ASN A 271 14.13 26.13 0.51
CA ASN A 271 14.08 26.35 -0.93
C ASN A 271 12.63 26.69 -1.33
N ASP A 272 12.42 27.84 -1.97
CA ASP A 272 11.07 28.33 -2.30
C ASP A 272 10.32 27.41 -3.27
N SER A 273 11.03 26.81 -4.24
CA SER A 273 10.42 25.89 -5.21
C SER A 273 9.98 24.58 -4.55
N ASP A 274 10.81 24.01 -3.66
CA ASP A 274 10.44 22.80 -2.92
C ASP A 274 9.31 23.07 -1.92
N LEU A 275 9.28 24.26 -1.32
CA LEU A 275 8.19 24.70 -0.46
C LEU A 275 6.86 24.83 -1.23
N GLU A 276 6.90 25.47 -2.41
CA GLU A 276 5.72 25.61 -3.26
C GLU A 276 5.18 24.25 -3.71
N GLU A 277 6.06 23.34 -4.12
CA GLU A 277 5.71 21.95 -4.45
C GLU A 277 5.08 21.22 -3.25
N ALA A 278 5.72 21.28 -2.08
CA ALA A 278 5.21 20.66 -0.86
C ALA A 278 3.80 21.16 -0.52
N ILE A 279 3.60 22.48 -0.51
CA ILE A 279 2.29 23.10 -0.25
C ILE A 279 1.29 22.65 -1.31
N THR A 280 1.68 22.68 -2.58
CA THR A 280 0.81 22.32 -3.71
C THR A 280 0.33 20.89 -3.57
N TYR A 281 1.22 19.91 -3.39
CA TYR A 281 0.84 18.49 -3.24
C TYR A 281 -0.13 18.26 -2.07
N TYR A 282 0.20 18.77 -0.87
CA TYR A 282 -0.62 18.50 0.31
C TYR A 282 -1.94 19.27 0.31
N GLN A 283 -1.94 20.55 -0.10
CA GLN A 283 -3.16 21.36 -0.12
C GLN A 283 -4.08 20.96 -1.25
N SER A 284 -3.55 20.69 -2.45
CA SER A 284 -4.39 20.23 -3.57
C SER A 284 -5.05 18.88 -3.28
N ALA A 285 -4.36 17.94 -2.62
CA ALA A 285 -4.98 16.68 -2.18
C ALA A 285 -6.13 16.93 -1.18
N GLY A 286 -5.94 17.86 -0.23
CA GLY A 286 -6.98 18.26 0.71
C GLY A 286 -8.18 18.95 0.04
N ILE A 287 -7.91 19.87 -0.89
CA ILE A 287 -8.91 20.59 -1.69
C ILE A 287 -9.67 19.62 -2.59
N ALA A 288 -8.98 18.70 -3.26
CA ALA A 288 -9.59 17.71 -4.14
C ALA A 288 -10.58 16.83 -3.39
N PHE A 289 -10.19 16.33 -2.21
CA PHE A 289 -11.10 15.55 -1.37
C PHE A 289 -12.30 16.38 -0.88
N LYS A 290 -12.05 17.59 -0.36
CA LYS A 290 -13.10 18.47 0.20
C LYS A 290 -14.14 18.88 -0.85
N ASN A 291 -13.71 19.08 -2.10
CA ASN A 291 -14.57 19.52 -3.19
C ASN A 291 -14.95 18.37 -4.15
N HIS A 292 -14.72 17.11 -3.76
CA HIS A 292 -15.10 15.92 -4.52
C HIS A 292 -14.50 15.86 -5.94
N LEU A 293 -13.31 16.42 -6.14
CA LEU A 293 -12.62 16.43 -7.44
C LEU A 293 -11.92 15.10 -7.75
N ASN A 294 -11.66 14.30 -6.72
CA ASN A 294 -11.02 12.99 -6.81
C ASN A 294 -12.03 11.82 -6.82
N ARG A 295 -13.25 12.05 -7.29
CA ARG A 295 -14.26 10.99 -7.42
C ARG A 295 -14.04 10.15 -8.68
N TRP A 296 -14.53 8.92 -8.65
CA TRP A 296 -14.63 8.09 -9.83
C TRP A 296 -15.84 8.56 -10.66
N ASP A 297 -15.59 8.83 -11.94
CA ASP A 297 -16.62 9.26 -12.88
C ASP A 297 -16.92 8.07 -13.80
N GLU A 298 -18.10 7.45 -13.63
CA GLU A 298 -18.52 6.32 -14.46
C GLU A 298 -18.69 6.70 -15.95
N SER A 299 -18.76 8.00 -16.26
CA SER A 299 -18.91 8.51 -17.63
C SER A 299 -17.61 8.53 -18.44
N GLY A 300 -16.51 8.01 -17.89
CA GLY A 300 -15.28 7.70 -18.63
C GLY A 300 -15.42 6.43 -19.47
N ASP A 301 -16.46 6.40 -20.31
CA ASP A 301 -16.54 5.54 -21.47
C ASP A 301 -15.41 5.98 -22.41
N ASP A 302 -14.24 5.34 -22.32
CA ASP A 302 -13.30 5.31 -23.43
C ASP A 302 -13.92 4.40 -24.51
N GLY A 303 -14.96 4.92 -25.16
CA GLY A 303 -15.31 4.54 -26.51
C GLY A 303 -14.07 4.74 -27.37
N GLY A 304 -13.38 3.65 -27.68
CA GLY A 304 -12.14 3.68 -28.45
C GLY A 304 -11.66 2.28 -28.79
N GLN A 305 -12.09 1.83 -29.98
CA GLN A 305 -11.68 0.67 -30.76
C GLN A 305 -10.22 0.22 -30.60
#